data_AF-A0A661F9B3-F1
#
_entry.id   AF-A0A661F9B3-F1
#
_cell.length_a   1.000
_cell.length_b   1.000
_cell.length_c   1.000
_cell.angle_alpha   90.00
_cell.angle_beta   90.00
_cell.angle_gamma   90.00
#
_symmetry.space_group_name_H-M   'P 1'
#
loop_
_entity.id
_entity.type
_entity.pdbx_description
1 polymer ?
#
loop_
_entity_poly.entity_id
_entity_poly.type
_entity_poly.pdbx_seq_one_letter_code
_entity_poly.pdbx_strand_id
1 'polypeptide(L)' 'RSLKTTHSGHMSSNQALMGERLMYRTPLQPSLDGNTVEAQIEHTKFSENALRYQASLQFMTGKITGLRSAIRGD' A
#
# COMPACT_ATOMS: atom_id res chain seq x y z
N ARG A 1 17.78 11.15 0.10
CA ARG A 1 18.14 10.29 1.24
C ARG A 1 18.49 8.92 0.69
N SER A 2 19.71 8.44 0.95
CA SER A 2 20.20 7.12 0.53
C SER A 2 20.05 6.11 1.67
N LEU A 3 19.81 4.84 1.34
CA LEU A 3 19.67 3.77 2.32
C LEU A 3 21.09 3.41 2.81
N LYS A 4 21.35 3.63 4.10
CA LYS A 4 22.68 3.38 4.68
C LYS A 4 22.80 1.90 5.00
N THR A 5 23.82 1.24 4.45
CA THR A 5 24.17 -0.12 4.87
C THR A 5 24.74 -0.06 6.29
N THR A 6 24.17 -0.83 7.20
CA THR A 6 24.57 -0.85 8.62
C THR A 6 25.57 -1.97 8.92
N HIS A 7 25.75 -2.92 8.00
CA HIS A 7 26.63 -4.06 8.17
C HIS A 7 27.30 -4.43 6.85
N SER A 8 28.50 -5.02 6.90
CA SER A 8 29.29 -5.40 5.72
C SER A 8 28.66 -6.51 4.87
N GLY A 9 27.83 -7.36 5.48
CA GLY A 9 27.02 -8.37 4.78
C GLY A 9 25.73 -7.84 4.14
N HIS A 10 25.36 -6.57 4.38
CA HIS A 10 24.15 -6.00 3.77
C HIS A 10 24.44 -5.56 2.33
N MET A 11 23.55 -5.91 1.42
CA MET A 11 23.64 -5.48 0.02
C MET A 11 23.49 -3.96 -0.06
N SER A 12 24.47 -3.29 -0.68
CA SER A 12 24.39 -1.85 -0.93
C SER A 12 23.33 -1.56 -1.98
N SER A 13 22.34 -0.73 -1.63
CA SER A 13 21.32 -0.31 -2.59
C SER A 13 21.95 0.69 -3.57
N ASN A 14 22.18 0.28 -4.82
CA ASN A 14 22.63 1.20 -5.86
C ASN A 14 21.43 1.98 -6.40
N GLN A 15 21.18 3.17 -5.86
CA GLN A 15 20.03 4.02 -6.21
C GLN A 15 19.96 4.35 -7.72
N ALA A 16 21.10 4.35 -8.42
CA ALA A 16 21.15 4.59 -9.86
C ALA A 16 20.57 3.44 -10.70
N LEU A 17 20.59 2.19 -10.21
CA LEU A 17 20.05 1.02 -10.89
C LEU A 17 18.55 0.82 -10.67
N MET A 18 18.00 1.40 -9.60
CA MET A 18 16.62 1.14 -9.16
C MET A 18 15.59 2.08 -9.80
N GLY A 19 16.01 3.14 -10.53
CA GLY A 19 15.14 4.03 -11.32
C GLY A 19 14.06 4.81 -10.54
N GLU A 20 13.79 4.44 -9.29
CA GLU A 20 12.65 4.86 -8.50
C GLU A 20 13.13 5.30 -7.12
N ARG A 21 12.53 6.37 -6.57
CA ARG A 21 12.84 6.81 -5.21
C ARG A 21 12.39 5.71 -4.25
N LEU A 22 13.34 5.18 -3.49
CA LEU A 22 13.06 4.21 -2.41
C LEU A 22 11.94 4.73 -1.51
N MET A 23 10.78 4.07 -1.56
CA MET A 23 9.63 4.35 -0.73
C MET A 23 9.73 3.53 0.55
N TYR A 24 10.15 4.18 1.64
CA TYR A 24 10.08 3.60 2.98
C TYR A 24 9.22 4.50 3.87
N ARG A 25 8.54 3.88 4.83
CA ARG A 25 7.78 4.61 5.87
C ARG A 25 8.73 4.96 7.01
N THR A 26 8.64 6.20 7.49
CA THR A 26 9.33 6.60 8.73
C THR A 26 8.34 6.34 9.87
N PRO A 27 8.66 5.46 10.83
CA PRO A 27 7.75 5.16 11.94
C PRO A 27 7.56 6.41 12.80
N LEU A 28 6.33 6.66 13.24
CA LEU A 28 6.01 7.75 14.16
C LEU A 28 6.41 7.38 15.60
N GLN A 29 6.22 6.12 15.98
CA GLN A 29 6.68 5.56 17.24
C GLN A 29 7.70 4.42 17.00
N PRO A 30 9.01 4.66 17.22
CA PRO A 30 10.00 3.60 17.11
C PRO A 30 9.78 2.57 18.22
N SER A 31 9.62 1.30 17.84
CA SER A 31 9.62 0.20 18.82
C SER A 31 10.97 0.11 19.50
N LEU A 32 10.98 -0.27 20.78
CA LEU A 32 12.20 -0.49 21.57
C LEU A 32 13.13 -1.52 20.90
N ASP A 33 12.55 -2.48 20.18
CA ASP A 33 13.26 -3.58 19.53
C ASP A 33 13.67 -3.26 18.09
N GLY A 34 13.48 -2.01 17.62
CA GLY A 34 13.85 -1.59 16.27
C GLY A 34 12.86 -1.99 15.17
N ASN A 35 11.72 -2.58 15.53
CA ASN A 35 10.61 -2.79 14.59
C ASN A 35 9.99 -1.46 14.17
N THR A 36 9.86 -1.25 12.87
CA THR A 36 9.24 -0.07 12.26
C THR A 36 7.75 -0.26 11.96
N VAL A 37 7.21 -1.45 12.29
CA VAL A 37 5.81 -1.80 12.08
C VAL A 37 4.96 -1.25 13.22
N GLU A 38 4.10 -0.29 12.89
CA GLU A 38 3.17 0.31 13.83
C GLU A 38 1.81 -0.41 13.74
N ALA A 39 1.60 -1.42 14.59
CA ALA A 39 0.46 -2.34 14.45
C ALA A 39 -0.91 -1.64 14.36
N GLN A 40 -1.17 -0.60 15.16
CA GLN A 40 -2.44 0.14 15.13
C GLN A 40 -2.63 0.93 13.82
N ILE A 41 -1.56 1.53 13.32
CA ILE A 41 -1.58 2.29 12.06
C ILE A 41 -1.75 1.33 10.88
N GLU A 42 -1.01 0.22 10.87
CA GLU A 42 -1.12 -0.78 9.82
C GLU A 42 -2.48 -1.47 9.83
N HIS A 43 -3.06 -1.73 11.01
CA HIS A 43 -4.42 -2.26 11.13
C HIS A 43 -5.46 -1.28 10.57
N THR A 44 -5.36 0.00 10.92
CA THR A 44 -6.27 1.05 10.41
C THR A 44 -6.18 1.17 8.89
N LYS A 45 -4.97 1.23 8.34
CA LYS A 45 -4.74 1.31 6.89
C LYS A 45 -5.24 0.07 6.16
N PHE A 46 -5.06 -1.11 6.74
CA PHE A 46 -5.57 -2.35 6.17
C PHE A 46 -7.10 -2.32 6.08
N SER A 47 -7.77 -1.96 7.17
CA SER A 47 -9.23 -1.85 7.21
C SER A 47 -9.75 -0.80 6.22
N GLU A 48 -9.09 0.36 6.13
CA GLU A 48 -9.43 1.39 5.15
C GLU A 48 -9.30 0.89 3.71
N ASN A 49 -8.21 0.20 3.39
CA ASN A 49 -7.99 -0.36 2.05
C ASN A 49 -9.02 -1.44 1.72
N ALA A 50 -9.38 -2.30 2.69
CA ALA A 50 -10.40 -3.32 2.52
C ALA A 50 -11.78 -2.70 2.22
N LEU A 51 -12.17 -1.66 2.97
CA LEU A 51 -13.42 -0.94 2.74
C LEU A 51 -13.45 -0.24 1.38
N ARG A 52 -12.36 0.45 1.01
CA ARG A 52 -12.23 1.12 -0.30
C ARG A 52 -12.31 0.12 -1.45
N TYR A 53 -11.68 -1.05 -1.30
CA TYR A 53 -11.73 -2.12 -2.29
C TYR A 53 -13.16 -2.65 -2.45
N GLN A 54 -13.84 -2.97 -1.34
CA GLN A 54 -15.22 -3.43 -1.37
C GLN A 54 -16.16 -2.40 -2.03
N ALA A 55 -16.03 -1.12 -1.68
CA ALA A 55 -16.81 -0.04 -2.30
C ALA A 55 -16.54 0.05 -3.81
N SER A 56 -15.27 -0.08 -4.23
CA SER A 56 -14.88 -0.06 -5.63
C SER A 56 -15.52 -1.21 -6.43
N LEU A 57 -15.54 -2.41 -5.86
CA LEU A 57 -16.24 -3.56 -6.44
C LEU A 57 -17.74 -3.33 -6.53
N GLN A 58 -18.37 -2.80 -5.48
CA GLN A 58 -19.80 -2.49 -5.49
C GLN A 58 -20.16 -1.47 -6.59
N PHE A 59 -19.39 -0.40 -6.73
CA PHE A 59 -19.59 0.58 -7.80
C PHE A 59 -19.40 -0.03 -9.19
N MET A 60 -18.39 -0.88 -9.36
CA MET A 60 -18.14 -1.59 -10.62
C MET A 60 -19.30 -2.52 -10.97
N THR A 61 -19.78 -3.31 -10.02
CA THR A 61 -20.95 -4.18 -10.20
C THR A 61 -22.19 -3.35 -10.55
N GLY A 62 -22.44 -2.24 -9.86
CA GLY A 62 -23.54 -1.33 -10.17
C GLY A 62 -23.48 -0.79 -11.60
N LYS A 63 -22.30 -0.38 -12.08
CA LYS A 63 -22.10 0.06 -13.47
C LYS A 63 -22.38 -1.05 -14.47
N ILE A 64 -21.87 -2.27 -14.24
CA ILE A 64 -22.09 -3.41 -15.12
C ILE A 64 -23.58 -3.76 -15.20
N THR A 65 -24.27 -3.79 -14.05
CA THR A 65 -25.71 -4.06 -14.01
C THR A 65 -26.49 -2.97 -14.73
N GLY A 66 -26.18 -1.69 -14.50
CA GLY A 66 -26.81 -0.58 -15.20
C GLY A 66 -26.64 -0.64 -16.71
N LEU A 67 -25.43 -0.96 -17.19
CA LEU A 67 -25.18 -1.17 -18.62
C LEU A 67 -25.97 -2.37 -19.18
N ARG A 68 -26.08 -3.47 -18.43
CA ARG A 68 -26.87 -4.63 -18.83
C ARG A 68 -28.36 -4.32 -18.95
N SER A 69 -28.94 -3.59 -17.99
CA SER A 69 -30.33 -3.14 -18.06
C SER A 69 -30.55 -2.24 -19.26
N ALA A 70 -29.68 -1.25 -19.49
CA ALA A 70 -29.77 -0.36 -20.64
C ALA A 70 -29.69 -1.09 -22.00
N ILE A 71 -28.90 -2.17 -22.09
CA ILE A 71 -28.83 -3.02 -23.30
C ILE A 71 -30.10 -3.87 -23.48
N ARG A 72 -30.71 -4.36 -22.38
CA ARG A 72 -31.93 -5.17 -22.43
C ARG A 72 -33.19 -4.35 -22.69
N GLY A 73 -33.20 -3.07 -22.31
CA GLY A 73 -34.34 -2.17 -22.51
C GLY A 73 -35.39 -2.23 -21.40
N ASP A 74 -35.03 -2.79 -20.24
CA ASP A 74 -35.81 -2.66 -18.99
C ASP A 74 -35.49 -1.36 -18.26
#